data_AF-J3N2D9-F1
#
_entry.id   AF-J3N2D9-F1
#
_cell.length_a   1.000
_cell.length_b   1.000
_cell.length_c   1.000
_cell.angle_alpha   90.00
_cell.angle_beta   90.00
_cell.angle_gamma   90.00
#
_symmetry.space_group_name_H-M   'P 1'
#
loop_
_entity.id
_entity.type
_entity.pdbx_description
1 polymer ?
#
loop_
_entity_poly.entity_id
_entity_poly.type
_entity_poly.pdbx_seq_one_letter_code
_entity_poly.pdbx_strand_id
1 'polypeptide(L)'
;MELAPLLLPLLLLLLLLLTNADAGGTNATATTYVDSPLQFANLHQQWSNGGTHASERSIEVAHATPWSHDAAAGVFVACSAGNSGPSGATVANSAPWVATVGAGTLDRDFPAYVTLPTGARLAGVSLYAGPSPAPRPAMLPLVYGGGSDNASKLCLSGTLDPAAVRGKIVLCDRGVNARVEKGAVVKAAGGAGMVLANTAASGEELVADSHLLPAVAVGKLAGDKIRDYASHGGGGRPMAMLSFGGTVLGVRPSPVVAAFSSRGPNTVVPEVLKPDMIGPGVNILAGWSGVAGPTGLVNDGRRTNFNIISGTSMSCPHISGVAALLKAAHPGWSPAAIKSALMTTAYTVDNTNSSLRDAAGGLLANPFAFGAGHVDPQKALSPGLVYDISTKDYVSFLCSLNYSTPHIQVITKMSNITCPRKFRPGDLNYPSFSVVFKKNSRHVMRFRREVTNVGPAMSVYNVKVTSPASVSVKVTPSRIVFNRVGQKQRYYVTFAAKVDDTGSVKPDFGWISWLSNEHVVRSPVAYTWKM
;
A
#
# COMPACT_ATOMS: atom_id res chain seq x y z
N MET A 1 -3.94 22.09 -31.83
CA MET A 1 -4.31 22.78 -30.57
C MET A 1 -5.68 22.25 -30.21
N GLU A 2 -5.80 21.50 -29.11
CA GLU A 2 -7.02 21.12 -28.35
C GLU A 2 -6.81 19.75 -27.67
N LEU A 3 -6.02 19.78 -26.59
CA LEU A 3 -5.95 18.70 -25.58
C LEU A 3 -7.10 18.79 -24.56
N ALA A 4 -7.99 19.77 -24.70
CA ALA A 4 -9.03 20.11 -23.73
C ALA A 4 -10.20 19.08 -23.61
N PRO A 5 -10.70 18.42 -24.67
CA PRO A 5 -11.88 17.55 -24.53
C PRO A 5 -11.57 16.16 -23.93
N LEU A 6 -10.29 15.75 -23.86
CA LEU A 6 -9.86 14.48 -23.24
C LEU A 6 -9.59 14.61 -21.73
N LEU A 7 -9.34 15.83 -21.23
CA LEU A 7 -9.01 16.10 -19.83
C LEU A 7 -10.24 16.14 -18.92
N LEU A 8 -11.39 16.58 -19.43
CA LEU A 8 -12.62 16.75 -18.66
C LEU A 8 -13.23 15.43 -18.13
N PRO A 9 -13.34 14.34 -18.93
CA PRO A 9 -13.81 13.05 -18.41
C PRO A 9 -12.79 12.37 -17.49
N LEU A 10 -11.49 12.58 -17.70
CA LEU A 10 -10.44 12.12 -16.78
C LEU A 10 -10.51 12.83 -15.42
N LEU A 11 -10.83 14.14 -15.43
CA LEU A 11 -11.07 14.92 -14.22
C LEU A 11 -12.32 14.44 -13.47
N LEU A 12 -13.42 14.18 -14.18
CA LEU A 12 -14.66 13.69 -13.56
C LEU A 12 -14.47 12.31 -12.90
N LEU A 13 -13.68 11.43 -13.51
CA LEU A 13 -13.33 10.12 -12.97
C LEU A 13 -12.46 10.25 -11.70
N LEU A 14 -11.52 11.20 -11.68
CA LEU A 14 -10.73 11.51 -10.48
C LEU A 14 -11.60 12.09 -9.35
N LEU A 15 -12.57 12.95 -9.69
CA LEU A 15 -13.47 13.61 -8.73
C LEU A 15 -14.42 12.63 -8.03
N LEU A 16 -14.97 11.64 -8.74
CA LEU A 16 -15.89 10.64 -8.17
C LEU A 16 -15.20 9.59 -7.26
N LEU A 17 -13.89 9.40 -7.41
CA LEU A 17 -13.12 8.45 -6.59
C LEU A 17 -12.56 9.09 -5.32
N LEU A 18 -12.42 10.41 -5.30
CA LEU A 18 -11.96 11.17 -4.12
C LEU A 18 -13.07 11.41 -3.09
N THR A 19 -14.35 11.40 -3.48
CA THR A 19 -15.48 11.68 -2.56
C THR A 19 -15.78 10.55 -1.56
N ASN A 20 -15.14 9.38 -1.68
CA ASN A 20 -15.28 8.27 -0.72
C ASN A 20 -14.14 8.18 0.31
N ALA A 21 -13.22 9.14 0.35
CA ALA A 21 -12.10 9.18 1.28
C ALA A 21 -12.45 9.80 2.65
N ASP A 22 -13.62 10.44 2.80
CA ASP A 22 -13.99 11.21 3.99
C ASP A 22 -14.98 10.46 4.89
N ALA A 23 -14.43 9.66 5.80
CA ALA A 23 -14.87 9.46 7.17
C ALA A 23 -14.04 8.29 7.75
N GLY A 24 -13.57 8.41 8.98
CA GLY A 24 -12.80 7.35 9.63
C GLY A 24 -13.49 5.98 9.50
N GLY A 25 -12.89 5.09 8.73
CA GLY A 25 -13.43 3.76 8.46
C GLY A 25 -13.03 3.25 7.07
N THR A 26 -12.21 2.20 7.06
CA THR A 26 -11.91 1.19 6.03
C THR A 26 -12.62 1.21 4.64
N ASN A 27 -12.72 2.33 3.94
CA ASN A 27 -13.21 2.35 2.56
C ASN A 27 -12.04 2.28 1.57
N ALA A 28 -12.01 1.16 0.84
CA ALA A 28 -11.11 0.94 -0.29
C ALA A 28 -11.43 1.94 -1.43
N THR A 29 -10.48 2.81 -1.75
CA THR A 29 -10.52 3.62 -2.98
C THR A 29 -10.07 2.78 -4.18
N ALA A 30 -10.97 2.57 -5.13
CA ALA A 30 -10.67 1.99 -6.44
C ALA A 30 -10.37 3.10 -7.45
N THR A 31 -9.60 2.81 -8.50
CA THR A 31 -9.46 3.72 -9.65
C THR A 31 -9.50 2.91 -10.93
N THR A 32 -10.42 3.28 -11.82
CA THR A 32 -10.67 2.64 -13.11
C THR A 32 -10.14 3.53 -14.23
N TYR A 33 -9.69 2.96 -15.34
CA TYR A 33 -9.36 3.69 -16.58
C TYR A 33 -10.25 3.13 -17.70
N VAL A 34 -11.01 3.99 -18.39
CA VAL A 34 -11.99 3.56 -19.41
C VAL A 34 -11.62 4.15 -20.77
N ASP A 35 -11.54 3.30 -21.80
CA ASP A 35 -11.08 3.64 -23.16
C ASP A 35 -12.19 4.24 -24.07
N SER A 36 -13.44 4.39 -23.59
CA SER A 36 -14.50 5.06 -24.36
C SER A 36 -15.60 5.71 -23.49
N PRO A 37 -16.15 6.89 -23.87
CA PRO A 37 -17.23 7.56 -23.14
C PRO A 37 -18.59 6.83 -23.16
N LEU A 38 -18.78 5.85 -24.05
CA LEU A 38 -20.09 5.21 -24.29
C LEU A 38 -20.44 4.09 -23.30
N GLN A 39 -19.48 3.59 -22.51
CA GLN A 39 -19.74 2.52 -21.52
C GLN A 39 -20.13 3.04 -20.13
N PHE A 40 -20.09 4.35 -19.88
CA PHE A 40 -20.29 4.94 -18.55
C PHE A 40 -21.77 5.02 -18.11
N ALA A 41 -22.73 4.94 -19.04
CA ALA A 41 -24.14 5.22 -18.77
C ALA A 41 -24.88 4.15 -17.92
N ASN A 42 -24.29 2.97 -17.67
CA ASN A 42 -24.96 1.87 -16.96
C ASN A 42 -24.48 1.63 -15.51
N LEU A 43 -23.57 2.46 -14.97
CA LEU A 43 -22.94 2.26 -13.66
C LEU A 43 -23.68 2.90 -12.47
N HIS A 44 -24.84 3.54 -12.69
CA HIS A 44 -25.43 4.45 -11.72
C HIS A 44 -26.65 3.87 -10.97
N GLN A 45 -26.53 2.78 -10.19
CA GLN A 45 -27.62 2.40 -9.27
C GLN A 45 -27.34 1.42 -8.11
N GLN A 46 -26.20 1.46 -7.40
CA GLN A 46 -26.04 0.53 -6.26
C GLN A 46 -25.16 0.97 -5.08
N TRP A 47 -24.92 2.26 -4.91
CA TRP A 47 -24.07 2.77 -3.82
C TRP A 47 -24.91 3.42 -2.72
N SER A 48 -25.61 2.61 -1.92
CA SER A 48 -26.09 3.05 -0.61
C SER A 48 -26.44 1.85 0.27
N ASN A 49 -25.90 1.88 1.50
CA ASN A 49 -26.29 1.15 2.73
C ASN A 49 -25.37 0.01 3.19
N GLY A 50 -24.75 0.22 4.35
CA GLY A 50 -24.79 -0.77 5.44
C GLY A 50 -23.45 -1.23 6.04
N GLY A 51 -23.09 -0.64 7.18
CA GLY A 51 -23.17 -1.34 8.48
C GLY A 51 -22.18 -2.45 8.82
N THR A 52 -21.47 -2.23 9.91
CA THR A 52 -20.55 -3.13 10.64
C THR A 52 -21.17 -4.48 11.04
N HIS A 53 -20.34 -5.53 10.99
CA HIS A 53 -20.55 -6.90 11.47
C HIS A 53 -21.59 -7.76 10.71
N ALA A 54 -21.16 -8.35 9.59
CA ALA A 54 -21.73 -9.58 9.06
C ALA A 54 -20.61 -10.48 8.50
N SER A 55 -20.77 -11.79 8.70
CA SER A 55 -19.76 -12.82 8.44
C SER A 55 -19.14 -12.77 7.04
N GLU A 56 -17.81 -12.89 6.99
CA GLU A 56 -16.90 -12.69 5.85
C GLU A 56 -17.15 -13.57 4.60
N ARG A 57 -18.21 -14.37 4.51
CA ARG A 57 -18.50 -15.21 3.33
C ARG A 57 -19.56 -14.65 2.38
N SER A 58 -20.31 -13.62 2.77
CA SER A 58 -21.51 -13.18 2.02
C SER A 58 -21.36 -11.82 1.32
N ILE A 59 -20.25 -11.09 1.55
CA ILE A 59 -20.09 -9.70 1.08
C ILE A 59 -19.18 -9.58 -0.16
N GLU A 60 -18.36 -10.59 -0.49
CA GLU A 60 -17.48 -10.52 -1.69
C GLU A 60 -18.24 -10.52 -3.03
N VAL A 61 -19.43 -11.12 -3.09
CA VAL A 61 -20.16 -11.28 -4.36
C VAL A 61 -20.71 -9.94 -4.87
N ALA A 62 -21.11 -9.02 -4.00
CA ALA A 62 -21.64 -7.71 -4.41
C ALA A 62 -20.53 -6.73 -4.84
N HIS A 63 -19.33 -6.87 -4.29
CA HIS A 63 -18.20 -6.00 -4.63
C HIS A 63 -17.40 -6.51 -5.83
N ALA A 64 -17.50 -7.80 -6.22
CA ALA A 64 -16.78 -8.37 -7.35
C ALA A 64 -17.48 -8.17 -8.72
N THR A 65 -18.80 -7.91 -8.72
CA THR A 65 -19.66 -7.98 -9.91
C THR A 65 -19.37 -6.98 -11.04
N PRO A 66 -18.95 -5.72 -10.81
CA PRO A 66 -18.57 -4.82 -11.90
C PRO A 66 -17.18 -5.15 -12.46
N TRP A 67 -16.23 -5.54 -11.61
CA TRP A 67 -14.79 -5.55 -11.96
C TRP A 67 -14.35 -6.73 -12.80
N SER A 68 -14.97 -7.90 -12.66
CA SER A 68 -14.72 -9.04 -13.55
C SER A 68 -15.26 -8.78 -14.95
N HIS A 69 -16.34 -8.01 -15.07
CA HIS A 69 -16.82 -7.52 -16.36
C HIS A 69 -15.82 -6.54 -16.98
N ASP A 70 -15.28 -5.59 -16.21
CA ASP A 70 -14.27 -4.64 -16.68
C ASP A 70 -12.98 -5.33 -17.14
N ALA A 71 -12.48 -6.29 -16.35
CA ALA A 71 -11.33 -7.10 -16.77
C ALA A 71 -11.63 -7.90 -18.05
N ALA A 72 -12.86 -8.43 -18.20
CA ALA A 72 -13.30 -9.08 -19.43
C ALA A 72 -13.49 -8.10 -20.60
N ALA A 73 -13.78 -6.83 -20.32
CA ALA A 73 -13.85 -5.73 -21.27
C ALA A 73 -12.47 -5.11 -21.58
N GLY A 74 -11.38 -5.67 -21.01
CA GLY A 74 -10.02 -5.22 -21.26
C GLY A 74 -9.60 -3.99 -20.48
N VAL A 75 -10.28 -3.67 -19.37
CA VAL A 75 -10.00 -2.53 -18.49
C VAL A 75 -9.08 -2.93 -17.34
N PHE A 76 -8.03 -2.13 -17.12
CA PHE A 76 -7.15 -2.26 -15.97
C PHE A 76 -7.75 -1.56 -14.74
N VAL A 77 -7.70 -2.24 -13.60
CA VAL A 77 -8.23 -1.76 -12.32
C VAL A 77 -7.11 -1.80 -11.28
N ALA A 78 -6.78 -0.65 -10.70
CA ALA A 78 -5.96 -0.58 -9.50
C ALA A 78 -6.84 -0.28 -8.29
N CYS A 79 -6.51 -0.92 -7.16
CA CYS A 79 -7.13 -0.62 -5.87
C CYS A 79 -6.07 -0.48 -4.79
N SER A 80 -6.32 0.41 -3.85
CA SER A 80 -5.49 0.58 -2.65
C SER A 80 -5.48 -0.69 -1.80
N ALA A 81 -4.33 -1.11 -1.28
CA ALA A 81 -4.24 -2.29 -0.40
C ALA A 81 -4.94 -2.11 0.96
N GLY A 82 -5.16 -0.86 1.39
CA GLY A 82 -5.68 -0.52 2.72
C GLY A 82 -4.60 0.10 3.61
N ASN A 83 -5.03 0.78 4.67
CA ASN A 83 -4.16 1.50 5.60
C ASN A 83 -4.19 0.91 7.02
N SER A 84 -4.41 -0.41 7.13
CA SER A 84 -4.58 -1.13 8.40
C SER A 84 -3.36 -1.96 8.79
N GLY A 85 -2.21 -1.74 8.14
CA GLY A 85 -0.93 -2.29 8.56
C GLY A 85 -0.47 -1.75 9.92
N PRO A 86 0.63 -2.28 10.50
CA PRO A 86 1.59 -3.20 9.88
C PRO A 86 1.31 -4.68 10.16
N SER A 87 0.25 -5.01 10.90
CA SER A 87 -0.12 -6.40 11.19
C SER A 87 -0.37 -7.18 9.90
N GLY A 88 0.01 -8.46 9.90
CA GLY A 88 -0.26 -9.38 8.79
C GLY A 88 -1.76 -9.57 8.55
N ALA A 89 -2.12 -10.02 7.36
CA ALA A 89 -3.49 -10.35 6.97
C ALA A 89 -4.48 -9.16 7.07
N THR A 90 -4.01 -7.96 6.72
CA THR A 90 -4.79 -6.70 6.76
C THR A 90 -5.10 -6.16 5.36
N VAL A 91 -4.62 -6.81 4.31
CA VAL A 91 -4.82 -6.42 2.90
C VAL A 91 -6.28 -6.58 2.46
N ALA A 92 -6.81 -5.52 1.86
CA ALA A 92 -8.11 -5.50 1.19
C ALA A 92 -7.93 -5.59 -0.33
N ASN A 93 -9.04 -5.67 -1.07
CA ASN A 93 -9.07 -5.73 -2.55
C ASN A 93 -8.21 -6.87 -3.11
N SER A 94 -8.35 -8.06 -2.53
CA SER A 94 -7.46 -9.19 -2.78
C SER A 94 -7.82 -10.02 -4.04
N ALA A 95 -8.81 -9.56 -4.81
CA ALA A 95 -9.22 -10.20 -6.06
C ALA A 95 -8.04 -10.31 -7.07
N PRO A 96 -7.87 -11.43 -7.78
CA PRO A 96 -6.73 -11.61 -8.70
C PRO A 96 -6.76 -10.67 -9.93
N TRP A 97 -7.95 -10.29 -10.40
CA TRP A 97 -8.10 -9.40 -11.56
C TRP A 97 -7.82 -7.92 -11.23
N VAL A 98 -7.67 -7.55 -9.96
CA VAL A 98 -7.34 -6.19 -9.52
C VAL A 98 -5.86 -6.08 -9.21
N ALA A 99 -5.21 -4.98 -9.61
CA ALA A 99 -3.86 -4.61 -9.17
C ALA A 99 -3.94 -3.97 -7.77
N THR A 100 -3.56 -4.71 -6.73
CA THR A 100 -3.62 -4.24 -5.33
C THR A 100 -2.32 -3.54 -4.97
N VAL A 101 -2.42 -2.25 -4.62
CA VAL A 101 -1.26 -1.35 -4.50
C VAL A 101 -1.04 -0.96 -3.04
N GLY A 102 0.10 -1.35 -2.47
CA GLY A 102 0.56 -0.84 -1.17
C GLY A 102 1.28 0.51 -1.30
N ALA A 103 1.70 1.09 -0.17
CA ALA A 103 2.32 2.41 -0.13
C ALA A 103 3.80 2.35 0.25
N GLY A 104 4.63 3.02 -0.54
CA GLY A 104 6.02 3.32 -0.24
C GLY A 104 6.25 4.82 -0.07
N THR A 105 7.33 5.18 0.62
CA THR A 105 7.83 6.55 0.69
C THR A 105 8.53 6.95 -0.61
N LEU A 106 8.87 8.23 -0.69
CA LEU A 106 9.67 8.85 -1.73
C LEU A 106 10.88 9.52 -1.07
N ASP A 107 11.88 9.94 -1.85
CA ASP A 107 13.12 10.54 -1.35
C ASP A 107 12.98 12.03 -0.95
N ARG A 108 11.74 12.51 -0.82
CA ARG A 108 11.40 13.81 -0.22
C ARG A 108 10.75 13.61 1.14
N ASP A 109 11.12 14.45 2.08
CA ASP A 109 10.53 14.47 3.41
C ASP A 109 10.34 15.89 3.94
N PHE A 110 9.64 16.01 5.06
CA PHE A 110 9.32 17.28 5.72
C PHE A 110 9.85 17.28 7.16
N PRO A 111 11.19 17.30 7.34
CA PRO A 111 11.79 17.12 8.64
C PRO A 111 11.40 18.22 9.60
N ALA A 112 11.11 17.83 10.83
CA ALA A 112 10.91 18.71 11.96
C ALA A 112 11.57 18.10 13.19
N TYR A 113 11.84 18.90 14.22
CA TYR A 113 12.65 18.45 15.34
C TYR A 113 12.11 18.94 16.67
N VAL A 114 12.23 18.08 17.67
CA VAL A 114 12.07 18.42 19.10
C VAL A 114 13.47 18.53 19.70
N THR A 115 13.85 19.72 20.13
CA THR A 115 15.13 19.97 20.79
C THR A 115 14.91 20.09 22.30
N LEU A 116 15.64 19.30 23.07
CA LEU A 116 15.64 19.34 24.54
C LEU A 116 16.73 20.29 25.06
N PRO A 117 16.66 20.77 26.33
CA PRO A 117 17.68 21.64 26.93
C PRO A 117 19.09 21.07 26.94
N THR A 118 19.21 19.73 26.90
CA THR A 118 20.50 19.02 26.77
C THR A 118 21.18 19.23 25.41
N GLY A 119 20.50 19.88 24.45
CA GLY A 119 20.94 19.97 23.06
C GLY A 119 20.53 18.76 22.22
N ALA A 120 19.96 17.72 22.83
CA ALA A 120 19.46 16.55 22.10
C ALA A 120 18.36 16.97 21.11
N ARG A 121 18.61 16.70 19.83
CA ARG A 121 17.70 17.04 18.73
C ARG A 121 17.06 15.77 18.19
N LEU A 122 15.80 15.56 18.53
CA LEU A 122 15.03 14.38 18.18
C LEU A 122 14.28 14.62 16.86
N ALA A 123 14.51 13.75 15.88
CA ALA A 123 13.96 13.87 14.55
C ALA A 123 12.48 13.47 14.49
N GLY A 124 11.73 14.17 13.66
CA GLY A 124 10.31 13.98 13.38
C GLY A 124 9.93 14.60 12.04
N VAL A 125 8.63 14.74 11.79
CA VAL A 125 8.07 15.35 10.57
C VAL A 125 6.95 16.32 10.86
N SER A 126 6.73 17.27 9.96
CA SER A 126 5.60 18.21 10.04
C SER A 126 5.37 18.93 8.71
N LEU A 127 4.10 19.17 8.35
CA LEU A 127 3.72 20.11 7.29
C LEU A 127 3.31 21.49 7.85
N TYR A 128 3.62 21.77 9.11
CA TYR A 128 3.31 23.06 9.69
C TYR A 128 4.13 24.17 8.99
N ALA A 129 3.41 25.09 8.34
CA ALA A 129 3.98 26.23 7.62
C ALA A 129 3.57 27.59 8.22
N GLY A 130 2.99 27.58 9.43
CA GLY A 130 2.56 28.80 10.11
C GLY A 130 3.67 29.48 10.92
N PRO A 131 3.33 30.55 11.65
CA PRO A 131 4.29 31.25 12.52
C PRO A 131 4.92 30.32 13.56
N SER A 132 6.20 30.51 13.85
CA SER A 132 6.88 29.80 14.94
C SER A 132 6.10 29.99 16.27
N PRO A 133 6.07 28.98 17.15
CA PRO A 133 5.39 29.06 18.46
C PRO A 133 5.91 30.20 19.35
N ALA A 134 7.07 30.76 19.01
CA ALA A 134 7.61 31.98 19.60
C ALA A 134 8.27 32.88 18.52
N PRO A 135 8.35 34.21 18.74
CA PRO A 135 8.93 35.17 17.78
C PRO A 135 10.41 34.91 17.45
N ARG A 136 11.10 34.18 18.33
CA ARG A 136 12.44 33.62 18.13
C ARG A 136 12.40 32.13 18.54
N PRO A 137 13.33 31.29 18.08
CA PRO A 137 13.46 29.93 18.59
C PRO A 137 13.54 29.97 20.12
N ALA A 138 12.54 29.41 20.80
CA ALA A 138 12.40 29.51 22.26
C ALA A 138 12.07 28.14 22.85
N MET A 139 12.68 27.87 24.00
CA MET A 139 12.28 26.77 24.85
C MET A 139 10.96 27.11 25.53
N LEU A 140 9.95 26.27 25.34
CA LEU A 140 8.66 26.36 26.01
C LEU A 140 8.50 25.21 27.00
N PRO A 141 7.72 25.39 28.08
CA PRO A 141 7.41 24.29 28.97
C PRO A 141 6.75 23.14 28.19
N LEU A 142 7.15 21.92 28.49
CA LEU A 142 6.62 20.69 27.94
C LEU A 142 5.72 20.03 28.99
N VAL A 143 4.55 19.56 28.59
CA VAL A 143 3.66 18.78 29.46
C VAL A 143 3.25 17.50 28.75
N TYR A 144 3.26 16.38 29.46
CA TYR A 144 2.78 15.12 28.92
C TYR A 144 1.33 14.89 29.29
N GLY A 145 0.46 14.94 28.28
CA GLY A 145 -0.95 15.20 28.51
C GLY A 145 -1.14 16.54 29.24
N GLY A 146 -2.26 16.68 29.90
CA GLY A 146 -2.60 17.91 30.62
C GLY A 146 -3.87 17.77 31.43
N GLY A 147 -4.22 16.54 31.81
CA GLY A 147 -5.39 16.20 32.59
C GLY A 147 -5.07 15.05 33.55
N SER A 148 -6.06 14.63 34.33
CA SER A 148 -5.90 13.60 35.37
C SER A 148 -6.07 12.17 34.87
N ASP A 149 -6.56 11.98 33.64
CA ASP A 149 -6.86 10.67 33.06
C ASP A 149 -5.91 10.28 31.92
N ASN A 150 -5.94 9.00 31.53
CA ASN A 150 -5.17 8.52 30.39
C ASN A 150 -5.70 9.05 29.04
N ALA A 151 -6.95 9.52 28.99
CA ALA A 151 -7.53 10.11 27.79
C ALA A 151 -6.89 11.47 27.44
N SER A 152 -6.38 12.20 28.44
CA SER A 152 -5.60 13.42 28.26
C SER A 152 -4.26 13.18 27.55
N LYS A 153 -3.64 12.00 27.73
CA LYS A 153 -2.42 11.61 27.00
C LYS A 153 -2.69 11.43 25.51
N LEU A 154 -3.91 11.06 25.13
CA LEU A 154 -4.35 11.00 23.74
C LEU A 154 -4.86 12.36 23.23
N CYS A 155 -4.92 13.39 24.07
CA CYS A 155 -5.46 14.71 23.72
C CYS A 155 -6.85 14.61 23.07
N LEU A 156 -7.73 13.80 23.68
CA LEU A 156 -9.13 13.70 23.27
C LEU A 156 -9.88 14.99 23.61
N SER A 157 -10.97 15.26 22.88
CA SER A 157 -11.79 16.44 23.14
C SER A 157 -12.30 16.45 24.57
N GLY A 158 -12.14 17.58 25.27
CA GLY A 158 -12.61 17.77 26.64
C GLY A 158 -11.70 17.21 27.75
N THR A 159 -10.55 16.61 27.44
CA THR A 159 -9.70 15.94 28.46
C THR A 159 -8.48 16.74 28.91
N LEU A 160 -8.15 17.85 28.24
CA LEU A 160 -7.05 18.74 28.64
C LEU A 160 -7.54 19.85 29.57
N ASP A 161 -6.88 20.03 30.71
CA ASP A 161 -7.06 21.20 31.58
C ASP A 161 -6.37 22.42 30.97
N PRO A 162 -7.12 23.48 30.59
CA PRO A 162 -6.55 24.70 30.03
C PRO A 162 -5.51 25.37 30.94
N ALA A 163 -5.65 25.28 32.27
CA ALA A 163 -4.67 25.85 33.20
C ALA A 163 -3.34 25.10 33.15
N ALA A 164 -3.38 23.78 32.92
CA ALA A 164 -2.20 22.95 32.81
C ALA A 164 -1.45 23.14 31.49
N VAL A 165 -2.15 23.43 30.38
CA VAL A 165 -1.56 23.41 29.02
C VAL A 165 -1.33 24.79 28.38
N ARG A 166 -1.98 25.85 28.87
CA ARG A 166 -1.91 27.19 28.25
C ARG A 166 -0.46 27.69 28.12
N GLY A 167 -0.07 28.05 26.90
CA GLY A 167 1.27 28.56 26.57
C GLY A 167 2.38 27.49 26.53
N LYS A 168 2.04 26.19 26.62
CA LYS A 168 3.00 25.09 26.68
C LYS A 168 2.97 24.22 25.43
N ILE A 169 4.02 23.43 25.23
CA ILE A 169 4.04 22.33 24.26
C ILE A 169 3.40 21.12 24.94
N VAL A 170 2.40 20.53 24.30
CA VAL A 170 1.71 19.33 24.81
C VAL A 170 2.21 18.10 24.05
N LEU A 171 2.73 17.11 24.79
CA LEU A 171 3.03 15.79 24.25
C LEU A 171 1.74 14.96 24.25
N CYS A 172 1.32 14.52 23.07
CA CYS A 172 0.15 13.69 22.83
C CYS A 172 0.59 12.35 22.21
N ASP A 173 0.02 11.25 22.70
CA ASP A 173 0.19 9.93 22.11
C ASP A 173 -0.70 9.77 20.87
N ARG A 174 -0.14 9.13 19.83
CA ARG A 174 -0.89 8.71 18.65
C ARG A 174 -1.81 7.53 18.99
N GLY A 175 -3.07 7.61 18.53
CA GLY A 175 -4.07 6.56 18.64
C GLY A 175 -5.48 7.10 18.82
N VAL A 176 -6.48 6.22 18.67
CA VAL A 176 -7.93 6.45 18.84
C VAL A 176 -8.53 7.51 17.91
N ASN A 177 -8.17 8.78 18.08
CA ASN A 177 -8.67 9.90 17.29
C ASN A 177 -7.64 10.39 16.26
N ALA A 178 -8.06 11.27 15.34
CA ALA A 178 -7.21 11.70 14.23
C ALA A 178 -6.02 12.54 14.71
N ARG A 179 -4.88 12.40 14.04
CA ARG A 179 -3.62 13.07 14.40
C ARG A 179 -3.72 14.59 14.40
N VAL A 180 -4.42 15.13 13.40
CA VAL A 180 -4.69 16.56 13.25
C VAL A 180 -5.72 17.08 14.27
N GLU A 181 -6.67 16.24 14.67
CA GLU A 181 -7.70 16.57 15.67
C GLU A 181 -7.08 16.79 17.05
N LYS A 182 -6.11 15.96 17.46
CA LYS A 182 -5.33 16.17 18.69
C LYS A 182 -4.72 17.57 18.74
N GLY A 183 -4.19 18.03 17.61
CA GLY A 183 -3.65 19.38 17.49
C GLY A 183 -4.72 20.46 17.65
N ALA A 184 -5.92 20.25 17.09
CA ALA A 184 -7.04 21.17 17.28
C ALA A 184 -7.46 21.27 18.76
N VAL A 185 -7.48 20.14 19.48
CA VAL A 185 -7.78 20.10 20.91
C VAL A 185 -6.73 20.85 21.73
N VAL A 186 -5.44 20.60 21.48
CA VAL A 186 -4.34 21.33 22.14
C VAL A 186 -4.44 22.84 21.90
N LYS A 187 -4.72 23.24 20.66
CA LYS A 187 -4.90 24.66 20.29
C LYS A 187 -6.10 25.27 21.02
N ALA A 188 -7.23 24.58 21.09
CA ALA A 188 -8.43 25.05 21.78
C ALA A 188 -8.22 25.23 23.28
N ALA A 189 -7.40 24.38 23.91
CA ALA A 189 -7.03 24.50 25.33
C ALA A 189 -5.96 25.59 25.59
N GLY A 190 -5.47 26.27 24.55
CA GLY A 190 -4.49 27.36 24.66
C GLY A 190 -3.03 26.92 24.61
N GLY A 191 -2.75 25.67 24.21
CA GLY A 191 -1.39 25.17 24.03
C GLY A 191 -0.65 25.93 22.92
N ALA A 192 0.66 26.14 23.13
CA ALA A 192 1.53 26.84 22.19
C ALA A 192 2.06 25.92 21.07
N GLY A 193 2.11 24.61 21.31
CA GLY A 193 2.54 23.62 20.32
C GLY A 193 2.22 22.19 20.75
N MET A 194 2.49 21.23 19.87
CA MET A 194 2.24 19.81 20.14
C MET A 194 3.42 18.93 19.70
N VAL A 195 3.75 17.92 20.49
CA VAL A 195 4.54 16.78 20.02
C VAL A 195 3.59 15.60 19.90
N LEU A 196 3.45 15.04 18.70
CA LEU A 196 2.67 13.83 18.47
C LEU A 196 3.62 12.62 18.48
N ALA A 197 3.57 11.82 19.53
CA ALA A 197 4.46 10.67 19.68
C ALA A 197 3.78 9.36 19.29
N ASN A 198 4.40 8.62 18.36
CA ASN A 198 3.98 7.25 18.10
C ASN A 198 4.09 6.37 19.36
N THR A 199 3.25 5.36 19.40
CA THR A 199 3.26 4.27 20.40
C THR A 199 3.72 2.98 19.74
N ALA A 200 3.79 1.89 20.52
CA ALA A 200 4.11 0.56 19.99
C ALA A 200 3.22 0.14 18.80
N ALA A 201 1.95 0.56 18.79
CA ALA A 201 1.01 0.23 17.72
C ALA A 201 1.33 0.91 16.37
N SER A 202 2.02 2.05 16.37
CA SER A 202 2.37 2.80 15.16
C SER A 202 3.84 2.71 14.77
N GLY A 203 4.70 2.14 15.64
CA GLY A 203 6.11 1.91 15.35
C GLY A 203 6.90 3.19 15.04
N GLU A 204 7.88 3.07 14.16
CA GLU A 204 8.75 4.19 13.76
C GLU A 204 8.22 5.01 12.58
N GLU A 205 7.04 4.69 12.06
CA GLU A 205 6.51 5.37 10.87
C GLU A 205 6.17 6.83 11.13
N LEU A 206 6.73 7.70 10.30
CA LEU A 206 6.44 9.11 10.27
C LEU A 206 5.58 9.44 9.04
N VAL A 207 4.48 10.16 9.27
CA VAL A 207 3.66 10.73 8.21
C VAL A 207 3.44 12.20 8.56
N ALA A 208 3.77 13.09 7.63
CA ALA A 208 3.70 14.52 7.86
C ALA A 208 2.24 15.00 7.72
N ASP A 209 1.74 15.71 8.74
CA ASP A 209 0.37 16.26 8.75
C ASP A 209 0.36 17.78 8.74
N SER A 210 -0.67 18.35 8.11
CA SER A 210 -0.94 19.79 8.02
C SER A 210 -1.52 20.36 9.31
N HIS A 211 -0.77 20.34 10.42
CA HIS A 211 -1.27 20.74 11.74
C HIS A 211 -1.80 22.20 11.81
N LEU A 212 -2.75 22.46 12.72
CA LEU A 212 -3.39 23.77 12.98
C LEU A 212 -2.61 24.68 13.95
N LEU A 213 -1.61 24.11 14.61
CA LEU A 213 -0.64 24.75 15.51
C LEU A 213 0.75 24.15 15.23
N PRO A 214 1.83 24.79 15.71
CA PRO A 214 3.17 24.22 15.63
C PRO A 214 3.21 22.81 16.23
N ALA A 215 3.50 21.81 15.40
CA ALA A 215 3.51 20.43 15.87
C ALA A 215 4.51 19.55 15.14
N VAL A 216 5.13 18.62 15.88
CA VAL A 216 6.12 17.67 15.36
C VAL A 216 5.65 16.25 15.66
N ALA A 217 5.50 15.43 14.64
CA ALA A 217 5.26 14.00 14.78
C ALA A 217 6.59 13.25 14.91
N VAL A 218 6.73 12.38 15.90
CA VAL A 218 7.96 11.61 16.17
C VAL A 218 7.68 10.10 16.23
N GLY A 219 8.68 9.31 15.84
CA GLY A 219 8.64 7.85 15.90
C GLY A 219 8.58 7.34 17.34
N LYS A 220 8.31 6.05 17.54
CA LYS A 220 8.12 5.48 18.88
C LYS A 220 9.38 5.66 19.75
N LEU A 221 10.58 5.41 19.23
CA LEU A 221 11.83 5.54 20.00
C LEU A 221 12.07 6.98 20.49
N ALA A 222 11.88 7.97 19.61
CA ALA A 222 11.98 9.38 19.99
C ALA A 222 10.85 9.78 20.95
N GLY A 223 9.62 9.31 20.69
CA GLY A 223 8.46 9.50 21.55
C GLY A 223 8.65 8.96 22.97
N ASP A 224 9.22 7.76 23.12
CA ASP A 224 9.54 7.15 24.41
C ASP A 224 10.53 8.00 25.20
N LYS A 225 11.58 8.52 24.54
CA LYS A 225 12.56 9.43 25.16
C LYS A 225 11.90 10.73 25.64
N ILE A 226 11.00 11.30 24.83
CA ILE A 226 10.29 12.54 25.20
C ILE A 226 9.30 12.29 26.33
N ARG A 227 8.58 11.15 26.31
CA ARG A 227 7.69 10.74 27.41
C ARG A 227 8.44 10.58 28.72
N ASP A 228 9.56 9.89 28.70
CA ASP A 228 10.39 9.69 29.90
C ASP A 228 10.95 11.02 30.40
N TYR A 229 11.49 11.86 29.51
CA TYR A 229 11.94 13.20 29.84
C TYR A 229 10.83 14.08 30.43
N ALA A 230 9.62 14.05 29.86
CA ALA A 230 8.49 14.85 30.33
C ALA A 230 7.92 14.36 31.68
N SER A 231 8.06 13.06 31.99
CA SER A 231 7.49 12.45 33.21
C SER A 231 8.47 12.44 34.38
N HIS A 232 9.76 12.22 34.11
CA HIS A 232 10.79 11.99 35.14
C HIS A 232 12.00 12.93 35.00
N GLY A 233 12.16 13.57 33.83
CA GLY A 233 13.30 14.43 33.52
C GLY A 233 13.04 15.92 33.80
N GLY A 234 14.13 16.70 33.81
CA GLY A 234 14.06 18.17 33.74
C GLY A 234 13.95 18.92 35.08
N GLY A 235 14.33 18.31 36.21
CA GLY A 235 14.37 19.01 37.50
C GLY A 235 13.02 19.60 37.93
N GLY A 236 11.92 18.96 37.51
CA GLY A 236 10.54 19.40 37.78
C GLY A 236 9.95 20.40 36.78
N ARG A 237 10.70 20.82 35.75
CA ARG A 237 10.25 21.78 34.72
C ARG A 237 10.75 21.37 33.32
N PRO A 238 10.20 20.31 32.72
CA PRO A 238 10.58 19.90 31.37
C PRO A 238 10.29 21.00 30.34
N MET A 239 11.22 21.21 29.42
CA MET A 239 11.14 22.23 28.37
C MET A 239 11.47 21.60 27.01
N ALA A 240 10.94 22.15 25.93
CA ALA A 240 11.29 21.74 24.58
C ALA A 240 11.20 22.91 23.60
N MET A 241 11.87 22.77 22.47
CA MET A 241 11.77 23.69 21.33
C MET A 241 11.41 22.90 20.07
N LEU A 242 10.45 23.42 19.30
CA LEU A 242 10.07 22.84 18.01
C LEU A 242 10.76 23.62 16.87
N SER A 243 11.24 22.90 15.86
CA SER A 243 11.80 23.52 14.64
C SER A 243 11.36 22.76 13.40
N PHE A 244 11.24 23.48 12.28
CA PHE A 244 10.69 22.99 11.03
C PHE A 244 11.72 23.19 9.92
N GLY A 245 12.09 22.09 9.24
CA GLY A 245 13.12 22.08 8.20
C GLY A 245 12.58 22.32 6.79
N GLY A 246 11.27 22.47 6.62
CA GLY A 246 10.64 22.62 5.31
C GLY A 246 10.75 21.33 4.48
N THR A 247 10.92 21.47 3.17
CA THR A 247 11.04 20.33 2.25
C THR A 247 12.51 19.96 2.06
N VAL A 248 12.84 18.67 2.24
CA VAL A 248 14.18 18.12 1.96
C VAL A 248 14.07 17.02 0.92
N LEU A 249 15.03 16.98 -0.01
CA LEU A 249 15.14 15.97 -1.08
C LEU A 249 16.37 15.08 -0.87
N GLY A 250 16.41 13.94 -1.55
CA GLY A 250 17.53 13.01 -1.48
C GLY A 250 17.59 12.21 -0.18
N VAL A 251 16.45 12.00 0.49
CA VAL A 251 16.35 11.23 1.74
C VAL A 251 16.74 9.78 1.50
N ARG A 252 17.54 9.24 2.42
CA ARG A 252 18.05 7.86 2.40
C ARG A 252 17.78 7.18 3.75
N PRO A 253 17.30 5.92 3.79
CA PRO A 253 16.91 5.11 2.64
C PRO A 253 15.56 5.53 2.04
N SER A 254 15.39 5.35 0.73
CA SER A 254 14.12 5.53 0.01
C SER A 254 14.05 4.62 -1.23
N PRO A 255 12.90 3.98 -1.53
CA PRO A 255 11.67 4.02 -0.76
C PRO A 255 11.73 3.10 0.47
N VAL A 256 10.85 3.35 1.43
CA VAL A 256 10.55 2.50 2.59
C VAL A 256 9.07 2.14 2.53
N VAL A 257 8.70 0.90 2.86
CA VAL A 257 7.29 0.50 2.92
C VAL A 257 6.62 1.21 4.09
N ALA A 258 5.50 1.88 3.84
CA ALA A 258 4.71 2.53 4.87
C ALA A 258 4.21 1.50 5.90
N ALA A 259 4.30 1.80 7.19
CA ALA A 259 3.81 0.91 8.25
C ALA A 259 2.29 0.76 8.16
N PHE A 260 1.56 1.85 7.89
CA PHE A 260 0.11 1.77 7.70
C PHE A 260 -0.28 0.92 6.48
N SER A 261 0.58 0.74 5.48
CA SER A 261 0.23 -0.03 4.28
C SER A 261 -0.17 -1.44 4.68
N SER A 262 -1.40 -1.84 4.37
CA SER A 262 -1.92 -3.17 4.71
C SER A 262 -1.07 -4.29 4.12
N ARG A 263 -1.02 -5.42 4.84
CA ARG A 263 -0.11 -6.54 4.59
C ARG A 263 -0.85 -7.81 4.21
N GLY A 264 -0.21 -8.62 3.36
CA GLY A 264 -0.59 -10.01 3.16
C GLY A 264 -0.42 -10.87 4.42
N PRO A 265 -0.79 -12.16 4.37
CA PRO A 265 -1.30 -12.86 3.19
C PRO A 265 -2.73 -12.46 2.81
N ASN A 266 -3.15 -12.85 1.62
CA ASN A 266 -4.56 -12.82 1.22
C ASN A 266 -5.36 -13.83 2.07
N THR A 267 -6.30 -13.36 2.87
CA THR A 267 -7.12 -14.21 3.75
C THR A 267 -8.21 -14.98 3.01
N VAL A 268 -8.62 -14.49 1.85
CA VAL A 268 -9.68 -15.08 1.02
C VAL A 268 -9.13 -16.24 0.20
N VAL A 269 -8.06 -15.98 -0.56
CA VAL A 269 -7.37 -16.97 -1.39
C VAL A 269 -5.87 -16.92 -1.11
N PRO A 270 -5.39 -17.66 -0.10
CA PRO A 270 -3.98 -17.64 0.33
C PRO A 270 -2.97 -18.00 -0.76
N GLU A 271 -3.38 -18.74 -1.79
CA GLU A 271 -2.56 -19.10 -2.96
C GLU A 271 -2.31 -17.93 -3.94
N VAL A 272 -2.93 -16.77 -3.72
CA VAL A 272 -2.68 -15.51 -4.47
C VAL A 272 -1.99 -14.51 -3.56
N LEU A 273 -0.73 -14.17 -3.88
CA LEU A 273 0.09 -13.25 -3.09
C LEU A 273 -0.46 -11.81 -3.20
N LYS A 274 -0.60 -11.13 -2.06
CA LYS A 274 -1.00 -9.72 -1.96
C LYS A 274 -0.15 -8.96 -0.91
N PRO A 275 0.05 -7.63 -1.06
CA PRO A 275 -0.34 -6.81 -2.22
C PRO A 275 0.43 -7.22 -3.47
N ASP A 276 0.05 -6.72 -4.64
CA ASP A 276 0.74 -7.06 -5.90
C ASP A 276 2.07 -6.33 -6.03
N MET A 277 2.09 -5.06 -5.63
CA MET A 277 3.24 -4.15 -5.70
C MET A 277 3.00 -2.94 -4.79
N ILE A 278 4.00 -2.07 -4.67
CA ILE A 278 3.86 -0.76 -4.02
C ILE A 278 4.19 0.38 -5.00
N GLY A 279 3.66 1.55 -4.69
CA GLY A 279 4.05 2.80 -5.35
C GLY A 279 4.08 3.96 -4.36
N PRO A 280 4.39 5.18 -4.82
CA PRO A 280 4.47 6.36 -3.96
C PRO A 280 3.12 6.64 -3.29
N GLY A 281 3.08 6.56 -1.96
CA GLY A 281 1.84 6.73 -1.19
C GLY A 281 2.01 7.52 0.11
N VAL A 282 3.21 8.04 0.39
CA VAL A 282 3.48 8.82 1.60
C VAL A 282 3.87 10.25 1.23
N ASN A 283 3.20 11.19 1.88
CA ASN A 283 3.35 12.63 1.69
C ASN A 283 3.22 13.04 0.22
N ILE A 284 2.15 12.65 -0.46
CA ILE A 284 1.89 12.97 -1.88
C ILE A 284 1.17 14.30 -1.99
N LEU A 285 1.72 15.21 -2.81
CA LEU A 285 1.10 16.49 -3.16
C LEU A 285 0.14 16.28 -4.34
N ALA A 286 -1.12 16.67 -4.20
CA ALA A 286 -2.11 16.60 -5.27
C ALA A 286 -3.12 17.76 -5.17
N GLY A 287 -3.95 17.92 -6.21
CA GLY A 287 -5.02 18.91 -6.24
C GLY A 287 -6.03 18.70 -5.11
N TRP A 288 -6.57 19.80 -4.59
CA TRP A 288 -7.51 19.83 -3.47
C TRP A 288 -8.64 20.80 -3.79
N SER A 289 -9.90 20.39 -3.56
CA SER A 289 -11.08 21.14 -4.00
C SER A 289 -11.25 22.50 -3.33
N GLY A 290 -10.61 22.70 -2.17
CA GLY A 290 -10.83 23.88 -1.33
C GLY A 290 -12.19 23.87 -0.61
N VAL A 291 -12.99 22.80 -0.68
CA VAL A 291 -14.22 22.71 0.13
C VAL A 291 -13.85 22.50 1.61
N ALA A 292 -12.96 21.53 1.87
CA ALA A 292 -12.40 21.27 3.18
C ALA A 292 -11.00 21.89 3.32
N GLY A 293 -10.60 22.22 4.55
CA GLY A 293 -9.23 22.61 4.84
C GLY A 293 -8.24 21.43 4.72
N PRO A 294 -6.92 21.69 4.72
CA PRO A 294 -5.89 20.66 4.56
C PRO A 294 -5.97 19.51 5.57
N THR A 295 -6.54 19.74 6.75
CA THR A 295 -6.72 18.71 7.78
C THR A 295 -7.98 17.88 7.62
N GLY A 296 -8.92 18.29 6.76
CA GLY A 296 -10.27 17.73 6.68
C GLY A 296 -11.18 18.08 7.86
N LEU A 297 -10.69 18.79 8.89
CA LEU A 297 -11.50 19.17 10.03
C LEU A 297 -12.45 20.32 9.69
N VAL A 298 -13.67 20.26 10.22
CA VAL A 298 -14.71 21.30 10.02
C VAL A 298 -14.23 22.68 10.49
N ASN A 299 -13.41 22.72 11.54
CA ASN A 299 -12.87 23.97 12.10
C ASN A 299 -11.57 24.45 11.42
N ASP A 300 -11.08 23.77 10.39
CA ASP A 300 -9.94 24.23 9.60
C ASP A 300 -10.40 25.21 8.51
N GLY A 301 -10.29 26.51 8.81
CA GLY A 301 -10.64 27.58 7.88
C GLY A 301 -9.64 27.79 6.74
N ARG A 302 -8.50 27.09 6.70
CA ARG A 302 -7.51 27.27 5.62
C ARG A 302 -8.05 26.72 4.30
N ARG A 303 -7.68 27.35 3.19
CA ARG A 303 -8.08 26.95 1.84
C ARG A 303 -6.86 26.91 0.94
N THR A 304 -6.73 25.82 0.19
CA THR A 304 -5.57 25.56 -0.67
C THR A 304 -6.03 24.81 -1.91
N ASN A 305 -5.36 25.07 -3.03
CA ASN A 305 -5.55 24.34 -4.29
C ASN A 305 -4.81 23.00 -4.30
N PHE A 306 -3.87 22.80 -3.38
CA PHE A 306 -3.08 21.58 -3.26
C PHE A 306 -2.93 21.14 -1.81
N ASN A 307 -2.98 19.84 -1.57
CA ASN A 307 -2.77 19.26 -0.24
C ASN A 307 -1.76 18.12 -0.31
N ILE A 308 -1.11 17.85 0.83
CA ILE A 308 -0.19 16.73 1.00
C ILE A 308 -0.82 15.73 1.94
N ILE A 309 -1.10 14.54 1.43
CA ILE A 309 -1.72 13.45 2.20
C ILE A 309 -1.01 12.12 1.94
N SER A 310 -1.30 11.14 2.77
CA SER A 310 -0.71 9.81 2.71
C SER A 310 -1.76 8.73 2.76
N GLY A 311 -1.47 7.61 2.09
CA GLY A 311 -2.33 6.45 2.05
C GLY A 311 -2.03 5.58 0.85
N THR A 312 -2.45 4.32 0.92
CA THR A 312 -2.52 3.45 -0.27
C THR A 312 -3.50 4.00 -1.33
N SER A 313 -4.43 4.86 -0.92
CA SER A 313 -5.27 5.68 -1.80
C SER A 313 -4.46 6.63 -2.69
N MET A 314 -3.26 7.05 -2.28
CA MET A 314 -2.39 7.91 -3.08
C MET A 314 -1.47 7.09 -4.00
N SER A 315 -1.09 5.86 -3.62
CA SER A 315 -0.31 4.99 -4.50
C SER A 315 -1.14 4.36 -5.62
N CYS A 316 -2.41 4.06 -5.37
CA CYS A 316 -3.37 3.57 -6.36
C CYS A 316 -3.44 4.41 -7.67
N PRO A 317 -3.64 5.74 -7.63
CA PRO A 317 -3.71 6.56 -8.84
C PRO A 317 -2.35 6.69 -9.55
N HIS A 318 -1.22 6.61 -8.84
CA HIS A 318 0.10 6.54 -9.51
C HIS A 318 0.18 5.30 -10.40
N ILE A 319 -0.21 4.13 -9.88
CA ILE A 319 -0.21 2.88 -10.65
C ILE A 319 -1.23 2.94 -11.79
N SER A 320 -2.40 3.53 -11.56
CA SER A 320 -3.41 3.71 -12.62
C SER A 320 -2.87 4.56 -13.76
N GLY A 321 -2.18 5.66 -13.46
CA GLY A 321 -1.55 6.52 -14.46
C GLY A 321 -0.43 5.81 -15.23
N VAL A 322 0.44 5.06 -14.55
CA VAL A 322 1.47 4.27 -15.23
C VAL A 322 0.85 3.18 -16.10
N ALA A 323 -0.19 2.50 -15.63
CA ALA A 323 -0.90 1.49 -16.41
C ALA A 323 -1.54 2.09 -17.68
N ALA A 324 -2.11 3.29 -17.61
CA ALA A 324 -2.64 4.00 -18.77
C ALA A 324 -1.53 4.35 -19.78
N LEU A 325 -0.37 4.81 -19.31
CA LEU A 325 0.79 5.05 -20.19
C LEU A 325 1.30 3.77 -20.85
N LEU A 326 1.34 2.66 -20.12
CA LEU A 326 1.70 1.36 -20.68
C LEU A 326 0.67 0.87 -21.70
N LYS A 327 -0.62 1.09 -21.46
CA LYS A 327 -1.70 0.78 -22.42
C LYS A 327 -1.57 1.62 -23.69
N ALA A 328 -1.24 2.91 -23.56
CA ALA A 328 -1.00 3.78 -24.71
C ALA A 328 0.22 3.33 -25.53
N ALA A 329 1.30 2.94 -24.86
CA ALA A 329 2.50 2.42 -25.53
C ALA A 329 2.30 1.01 -26.13
N HIS A 330 1.42 0.20 -25.52
CA HIS A 330 1.11 -1.16 -25.94
C HIS A 330 -0.40 -1.39 -26.05
N PRO A 331 -1.06 -0.84 -27.09
CA PRO A 331 -2.54 -0.88 -27.20
C PRO A 331 -3.12 -2.30 -27.21
N GLY A 332 -2.36 -3.29 -27.69
CA GLY A 332 -2.77 -4.69 -27.73
C GLY A 332 -2.63 -5.44 -26.40
N TRP A 333 -2.02 -4.86 -25.35
CA TRP A 333 -1.86 -5.54 -24.07
C TRP A 333 -3.18 -5.64 -23.31
N SER A 334 -3.39 -6.81 -22.71
CA SER A 334 -4.48 -7.05 -21.77
C SER A 334 -4.19 -6.36 -20.41
N PRO A 335 -5.20 -6.16 -19.56
CA PRO A 335 -5.00 -5.72 -18.17
C PRO A 335 -4.01 -6.60 -17.41
N ALA A 336 -4.06 -7.93 -17.63
CA ALA A 336 -3.16 -8.88 -16.99
C ALA A 336 -1.71 -8.73 -17.49
N ALA A 337 -1.51 -8.46 -18.78
CA ALA A 337 -0.19 -8.19 -19.33
C ALA A 337 0.42 -6.90 -18.77
N ILE A 338 -0.37 -5.82 -18.64
CA ILE A 338 0.06 -4.56 -18.01
C ILE A 338 0.42 -4.80 -16.54
N LYS A 339 -0.46 -5.47 -15.80
CA LYS A 339 -0.20 -5.85 -14.40
C LYS A 339 1.07 -6.68 -14.27
N SER A 340 1.26 -7.65 -15.17
CA SER A 340 2.46 -8.46 -15.22
C SER A 340 3.71 -7.62 -15.44
N ALA A 341 3.70 -6.70 -16.42
CA ALA A 341 4.83 -5.84 -16.71
C ALA A 341 5.23 -4.99 -15.51
N LEU A 342 4.25 -4.40 -14.82
CA LEU A 342 4.46 -3.62 -13.60
C LEU A 342 5.07 -4.45 -12.48
N MET A 343 4.57 -5.68 -12.27
CA MET A 343 5.05 -6.56 -11.20
C MET A 343 6.43 -7.13 -11.49
N THR A 344 6.66 -7.67 -12.69
CA THR A 344 7.89 -8.43 -12.98
C THR A 344 9.13 -7.56 -13.14
N THR A 345 8.93 -6.26 -13.33
CA THR A 345 10.00 -5.25 -13.47
C THR A 345 10.18 -4.38 -12.21
N ALA A 346 9.29 -4.51 -11.23
CA ALA A 346 9.37 -3.78 -9.97
C ALA A 346 10.71 -4.02 -9.25
N TYR A 347 11.25 -2.99 -8.60
CA TYR A 347 12.50 -3.06 -7.88
C TYR A 347 12.30 -3.32 -6.38
N THR A 348 13.31 -3.89 -5.74
CA THR A 348 13.26 -4.33 -4.32
C THR A 348 14.46 -3.81 -3.52
N VAL A 349 15.16 -2.83 -4.07
CA VAL A 349 16.30 -2.17 -3.44
C VAL A 349 16.03 -0.67 -3.33
N ASP A 350 16.49 -0.07 -2.24
CA ASP A 350 16.40 1.37 -2.02
C ASP A 350 17.58 2.11 -2.66
N ASN A 351 17.58 3.44 -2.55
CA ASN A 351 18.64 4.32 -3.01
C ASN A 351 19.95 4.24 -2.20
N THR A 352 20.05 3.31 -1.23
CA THR A 352 21.29 2.88 -0.58
C THR A 352 21.78 1.52 -1.09
N ASN A 353 21.12 0.98 -2.12
CA ASN A 353 21.37 -0.34 -2.69
C ASN A 353 21.13 -1.49 -1.70
N SER A 354 20.31 -1.26 -0.68
CA SER A 354 19.89 -2.26 0.31
C SER A 354 18.47 -2.74 0.01
N SER A 355 18.11 -3.94 0.46
CA SER A 355 16.71 -4.40 0.36
C SER A 355 15.75 -3.43 1.03
N LEU A 356 14.55 -3.27 0.46
CA LEU A 356 13.52 -2.37 1.01
C LEU A 356 13.26 -2.65 2.49
N ARG A 357 13.07 -1.57 3.25
CA ARG A 357 12.77 -1.61 4.69
C ARG A 357 11.30 -1.39 4.95
N ASP A 358 10.86 -1.81 6.13
CA ASP A 358 9.54 -1.59 6.67
C ASP A 358 9.57 -0.50 7.74
N ALA A 359 8.82 0.58 7.55
CA ALA A 359 8.77 1.69 8.51
C ALA A 359 8.21 1.31 9.89
N ALA A 360 7.54 0.15 10.01
CA ALA A 360 6.98 -0.30 11.29
C ALA A 360 8.07 -0.58 12.34
N GLY A 361 9.19 -1.19 11.92
CA GLY A 361 10.28 -1.60 12.82
C GLY A 361 11.68 -1.38 12.27
N GLY A 362 11.83 -0.75 11.10
CA GLY A 362 13.13 -0.50 10.45
C GLY A 362 13.83 -1.74 9.87
N LEU A 363 13.19 -2.92 10.00
CA LEU A 363 13.66 -4.20 9.49
C LEU A 363 13.45 -4.31 7.97
N LEU A 364 14.05 -5.34 7.37
CA LEU A 364 13.81 -5.64 5.96
C LEU A 364 12.34 -6.00 5.74
N ALA A 365 11.73 -5.35 4.75
CA ALA A 365 10.40 -5.68 4.28
C ALA A 365 10.42 -7.01 3.51
N ASN A 366 9.25 -7.63 3.39
CA ASN A 366 9.07 -8.89 2.68
C ASN A 366 7.94 -8.78 1.64
N PRO A 367 7.76 -9.77 0.75
CA PRO A 367 6.70 -9.78 -0.24
C PRO A 367 5.26 -9.62 0.29
N PHE A 368 4.95 -9.94 1.55
CA PHE A 368 3.63 -9.58 2.11
C PHE A 368 3.48 -8.09 2.42
N ALA A 369 4.57 -7.33 2.44
CA ALA A 369 4.57 -5.89 2.57
C ALA A 369 4.60 -5.17 1.21
N PHE A 370 5.48 -5.60 0.30
CA PHE A 370 5.70 -4.90 -0.97
C PHE A 370 5.25 -5.63 -2.24
N GLY A 371 4.73 -6.85 -2.13
CA GLY A 371 4.40 -7.67 -3.29
C GLY A 371 5.62 -8.02 -4.14
N ALA A 372 5.59 -7.65 -5.41
CA ALA A 372 6.73 -7.79 -6.33
C ALA A 372 7.82 -6.73 -6.12
N GLY A 373 7.50 -5.63 -5.44
CA GLY A 373 8.41 -4.51 -5.19
C GLY A 373 7.77 -3.16 -5.47
N HIS A 374 8.60 -2.12 -5.51
CA HIS A 374 8.19 -0.78 -5.91
C HIS A 374 8.21 -0.65 -7.42
N VAL A 375 7.17 -0.02 -7.99
CA VAL A 375 7.01 0.11 -9.44
C VAL A 375 8.20 0.82 -10.11
N ASP A 376 8.61 0.30 -11.27
CA ASP A 376 9.60 0.91 -12.18
C ASP A 376 8.92 1.18 -13.54
N PRO A 377 8.37 2.38 -13.78
CA PRO A 377 7.66 2.68 -15.02
C PRO A 377 8.51 2.51 -16.28
N GLN A 378 9.81 2.82 -16.18
CA GLN A 378 10.73 2.76 -17.33
C GLN A 378 11.00 1.31 -17.73
N LYS A 379 11.28 0.43 -16.76
CA LYS A 379 11.46 -1.00 -17.07
C LYS A 379 10.15 -1.67 -17.48
N ALA A 380 9.02 -1.27 -16.91
CA ALA A 380 7.71 -1.83 -17.26
C ALA A 380 7.31 -1.58 -18.72
N LEU A 381 7.90 -0.57 -19.39
CA LEU A 381 7.68 -0.31 -20.81
C LEU A 381 8.20 -1.43 -21.71
N SER A 382 9.28 -2.12 -21.30
CA SER A 382 9.86 -3.24 -22.06
C SER A 382 10.23 -4.36 -21.09
N PRO A 383 9.23 -5.14 -20.62
CA PRO A 383 9.43 -6.13 -19.58
C PRO A 383 10.06 -7.43 -20.11
N GLY A 384 10.19 -7.59 -21.44
CA GLY A 384 10.65 -8.82 -22.09
C GLY A 384 9.57 -9.91 -22.12
N LEU A 385 9.11 -10.38 -20.97
CA LEU A 385 8.05 -11.39 -20.85
C LEU A 385 6.89 -10.91 -19.98
N VAL A 386 5.67 -11.36 -20.33
CA VAL A 386 4.45 -11.14 -19.53
C VAL A 386 3.72 -12.44 -19.22
N TYR A 387 3.11 -12.48 -18.04
CA TYR A 387 2.16 -13.49 -17.60
C TYR A 387 0.74 -13.02 -17.92
N ASP A 388 0.26 -13.40 -19.10
CA ASP A 388 -1.07 -13.01 -19.56
C ASP A 388 -2.15 -13.95 -18.98
N ILE A 389 -3.34 -13.42 -18.74
CA ILE A 389 -4.47 -14.14 -18.12
C ILE A 389 -5.74 -13.80 -18.91
N SER A 390 -6.42 -14.81 -19.41
CA SER A 390 -7.68 -14.64 -20.13
C SER A 390 -8.89 -14.67 -19.19
N THR A 391 -10.04 -14.18 -19.67
CA THR A 391 -11.33 -14.30 -18.97
C THR A 391 -11.66 -15.76 -18.62
N LYS A 392 -11.31 -16.71 -19.49
CA LYS A 392 -11.51 -18.16 -19.25
C LYS A 392 -10.65 -18.67 -18.10
N ASP A 393 -9.46 -18.11 -17.90
CA ASP A 393 -8.60 -18.46 -16.77
C ASP A 393 -9.19 -17.93 -15.45
N TYR A 394 -9.76 -16.73 -15.45
CA TYR A 394 -10.49 -16.20 -14.28
C TYR A 394 -11.76 -16.99 -13.97
N VAL A 395 -12.52 -17.43 -14.98
CA VAL A 395 -13.65 -18.36 -14.79
C VAL A 395 -13.17 -19.67 -14.17
N SER A 396 -12.09 -20.25 -14.70
CA SER A 396 -11.50 -21.48 -14.17
C SER A 396 -11.03 -21.33 -12.72
N PHE A 397 -10.49 -20.16 -12.38
CA PHE A 397 -10.13 -19.79 -11.01
C PHE A 397 -11.36 -19.73 -10.10
N LEU A 398 -12.43 -19.03 -10.51
CA LEU A 398 -13.68 -18.96 -9.73
C LEU A 398 -14.30 -20.35 -9.53
N CYS A 399 -14.28 -21.20 -10.56
CA CYS A 399 -14.69 -22.60 -10.45
C CYS A 399 -13.88 -23.37 -9.40
N SER A 400 -12.58 -23.10 -9.28
CA SER A 400 -11.71 -23.76 -8.29
C SER A 400 -11.96 -23.33 -6.83
N LEU A 401 -12.73 -22.26 -6.62
CA LEU A 401 -13.14 -21.79 -5.29
C LEU A 401 -14.48 -22.40 -4.82
N ASN A 402 -15.06 -23.33 -5.60
CA ASN A 402 -16.36 -23.95 -5.34
C ASN A 402 -17.55 -22.95 -5.30
N TYR A 403 -17.46 -21.84 -6.03
CA TYR A 403 -18.64 -21.00 -6.27
C TYR A 403 -19.66 -21.74 -7.14
N SER A 404 -20.95 -21.51 -6.87
CA SER A 404 -22.03 -22.06 -7.68
C SER A 404 -22.05 -21.40 -9.07
N THR A 405 -22.54 -22.12 -10.08
CA THR A 405 -22.67 -21.57 -11.44
C THR A 405 -23.41 -20.22 -11.45
N PRO A 406 -24.56 -20.05 -10.76
CA PRO A 406 -25.23 -18.75 -10.68
C PRO A 406 -24.34 -17.63 -10.12
N HIS A 407 -23.53 -17.90 -9.09
CA HIS A 407 -22.59 -16.89 -8.56
C HIS A 407 -21.54 -16.50 -9.60
N ILE A 408 -20.97 -17.49 -10.31
CA ILE A 408 -19.98 -17.22 -11.35
C ILE A 408 -20.61 -16.43 -12.51
N GLN A 409 -21.84 -16.73 -12.90
CA GLN A 409 -22.58 -15.98 -13.93
C GLN A 409 -22.84 -14.53 -13.47
N VAL A 410 -23.19 -14.33 -12.20
CA VAL A 410 -23.41 -13.00 -11.63
C VAL A 410 -22.12 -12.17 -11.65
N ILE A 411 -20.99 -12.77 -11.25
CA ILE A 411 -19.67 -12.13 -11.23
C ILE A 411 -19.22 -11.83 -12.68
N THR A 412 -19.17 -12.85 -13.53
CA THR A 412 -18.55 -12.74 -14.87
C THR A 412 -19.48 -12.14 -15.92
N LYS A 413 -20.79 -12.03 -15.65
CA LYS A 413 -21.85 -11.70 -16.61
C LYS A 413 -21.91 -12.62 -17.83
N MET A 414 -21.27 -13.79 -17.76
CA MET A 414 -21.30 -14.79 -18.83
C MET A 414 -22.45 -15.76 -18.59
N SER A 415 -23.25 -16.05 -19.62
CA SER A 415 -24.35 -17.01 -19.54
C SER A 415 -23.88 -18.48 -19.57
N ASN A 416 -22.82 -18.77 -20.33
CA ASN A 416 -22.28 -20.12 -20.46
C ASN A 416 -20.97 -20.28 -19.66
N ILE A 417 -21.06 -20.98 -18.53
CA ILE A 417 -19.91 -21.28 -17.66
C ILE A 417 -19.51 -22.74 -17.82
N THR A 418 -18.28 -22.97 -18.26
CA THR A 418 -17.68 -24.31 -18.31
C THR A 418 -16.54 -24.39 -17.31
N CYS A 419 -16.72 -25.16 -16.24
CA CYS A 419 -15.70 -25.36 -15.22
C CYS A 419 -14.78 -26.55 -15.58
N PRO A 420 -13.44 -26.37 -15.62
CA PRO A 420 -12.53 -27.49 -15.83
C PRO A 420 -12.51 -28.41 -14.61
N ARG A 421 -12.35 -29.72 -14.83
CA ARG A 421 -12.31 -30.72 -13.74
C ARG A 421 -11.08 -30.61 -12.82
N LYS A 422 -9.98 -30.01 -13.30
CA LYS A 422 -8.72 -29.89 -12.55
C LYS A 422 -8.11 -28.51 -12.73
N PHE A 423 -8.42 -27.60 -11.82
CA PHE A 423 -7.79 -26.28 -11.69
C PHE A 423 -7.70 -25.94 -10.21
N ARG A 424 -6.56 -25.46 -9.73
CA ARG A 424 -6.41 -24.97 -8.35
C ARG A 424 -6.20 -23.46 -8.37
N PRO A 425 -6.55 -22.73 -7.30
CA PRO A 425 -6.38 -21.29 -7.26
C PRO A 425 -4.96 -20.81 -7.64
N GLY A 426 -3.92 -21.48 -7.14
CA GLY A 426 -2.53 -21.15 -7.49
C GLY A 426 -2.07 -21.53 -8.91
N ASP A 427 -2.88 -22.27 -9.68
CA ASP A 427 -2.62 -22.57 -11.10
C ASP A 427 -2.96 -21.39 -12.02
N LEU A 428 -3.62 -20.34 -11.51
CA LEU A 428 -3.79 -19.07 -12.22
C LEU A 428 -2.42 -18.56 -12.69
N ASN A 429 -2.34 -18.07 -13.93
CA ASN A 429 -1.10 -17.64 -14.56
C ASN A 429 -0.61 -16.28 -14.02
N TYR A 430 -0.47 -16.18 -12.71
CA TYR A 430 -0.19 -14.97 -11.97
C TYR A 430 1.33 -14.74 -11.90
N PRO A 431 1.82 -13.49 -11.97
CA PRO A 431 3.26 -13.15 -11.96
C PRO A 431 3.92 -13.27 -10.57
N SER A 432 3.31 -14.02 -9.65
CA SER A 432 3.84 -14.38 -8.34
C SER A 432 3.38 -15.79 -7.93
N PHE A 433 3.96 -16.30 -6.85
CA PHE A 433 3.61 -17.59 -6.27
C PHE A 433 3.35 -17.42 -4.77
N SER A 434 2.20 -17.89 -4.29
CA SER A 434 1.95 -18.09 -2.87
C SER A 434 1.74 -19.58 -2.63
N VAL A 435 2.73 -20.22 -2.02
CA VAL A 435 2.80 -21.67 -1.83
C VAL A 435 2.32 -21.98 -0.42
N VAL A 436 1.16 -22.64 -0.34
CA VAL A 436 0.54 -23.02 0.93
C VAL A 436 0.74 -24.53 1.14
N PHE A 437 1.70 -24.90 1.99
CA PHE A 437 1.89 -26.28 2.40
C PHE A 437 0.85 -26.65 3.45
N LYS A 438 0.09 -27.72 3.21
CA LYS A 438 -0.93 -28.22 4.16
C LYS A 438 -0.34 -29.33 5.02
N LYS A 439 -0.69 -29.35 6.32
CA LYS A 439 -0.41 -30.47 7.22
C LYS A 439 -0.88 -31.80 6.60
N ASN A 440 -0.05 -32.84 6.71
CA ASN A 440 -0.32 -34.20 6.22
C ASN A 440 -0.54 -34.35 4.69
N SER A 441 -0.22 -33.33 3.90
CA SER A 441 -0.22 -33.42 2.43
C SER A 441 1.19 -33.71 1.91
N ARG A 442 1.30 -34.19 0.66
CA ARG A 442 2.61 -34.28 0.00
C ARG A 442 3.29 -32.93 0.13
N HIS A 443 4.47 -32.91 0.74
CA HIS A 443 5.32 -31.74 0.96
C HIS A 443 5.79 -31.09 -0.35
N VAL A 444 5.12 -31.36 -1.48
CA VAL A 444 5.47 -31.00 -2.84
C VAL A 444 4.27 -30.34 -3.53
N MET A 445 4.42 -29.08 -3.90
CA MET A 445 3.46 -28.31 -4.70
C MET A 445 4.06 -28.03 -6.07
N ARG A 446 3.34 -28.40 -7.14
CA ARG A 446 3.75 -28.09 -8.52
C ARG A 446 2.78 -27.09 -9.13
N PHE A 447 3.27 -26.02 -9.74
CA PHE A 447 2.48 -25.02 -10.47
C PHE A 447 2.93 -24.93 -11.92
N ARG A 448 2.01 -24.53 -12.79
CA ARG A 448 2.28 -24.23 -14.20
C ARG A 448 2.21 -22.72 -14.39
N ARG A 449 3.12 -22.19 -15.22
CA ARG A 449 3.03 -20.83 -15.75
C ARG A 449 3.25 -20.85 -17.26
N GLU A 450 2.70 -19.85 -17.92
CA GLU A 450 2.85 -19.57 -19.33
C GLU A 450 3.30 -18.12 -19.48
N VAL A 451 4.42 -17.90 -20.15
CA VAL A 451 4.97 -16.57 -20.41
C VAL A 451 4.90 -16.28 -21.90
N THR A 452 4.51 -15.06 -22.24
CA THR A 452 4.47 -14.56 -23.61
C THR A 452 5.64 -13.61 -23.83
N ASN A 453 6.40 -13.80 -24.90
CA ASN A 453 7.46 -12.86 -25.28
C ASN A 453 6.85 -11.59 -25.89
N VAL A 454 7.08 -10.45 -25.25
CA VAL A 454 6.73 -9.11 -25.73
C VAL A 454 7.95 -8.26 -26.03
N GLY A 455 9.16 -8.81 -25.82
CA GLY A 455 10.42 -8.23 -26.23
C GLY A 455 10.88 -8.72 -27.61
N PRO A 456 12.17 -8.55 -27.95
CA PRO A 456 12.73 -8.96 -29.22
C PRO A 456 12.52 -10.44 -29.55
N ALA A 457 12.43 -10.75 -30.85
CA ALA A 457 12.49 -12.12 -31.35
C ALA A 457 13.88 -12.74 -31.09
N MET A 458 13.98 -14.07 -31.23
CA MET A 458 15.23 -14.82 -30.99
C MET A 458 15.81 -14.59 -29.58
N SER A 459 14.94 -14.47 -28.58
CA SER A 459 15.33 -14.24 -27.19
C SER A 459 15.44 -15.54 -26.40
N VAL A 460 16.43 -15.60 -25.52
CA VAL A 460 16.74 -16.74 -24.66
C VAL A 460 16.72 -16.27 -23.23
N TYR A 461 16.00 -17.00 -22.37
CA TYR A 461 15.95 -16.73 -20.95
C TYR A 461 16.41 -17.94 -20.15
N ASN A 462 17.28 -17.71 -19.18
CA ASN A 462 17.71 -18.71 -18.20
C ASN A 462 17.08 -18.41 -16.84
N VAL A 463 16.66 -19.45 -16.14
CA VAL A 463 16.06 -19.29 -14.82
C VAL A 463 17.13 -19.09 -13.74
N LYS A 464 16.88 -18.15 -12.84
CA LYS A 464 17.59 -17.99 -11.56
C LYS A 464 16.57 -18.10 -10.43
N VAL A 465 16.88 -18.92 -9.44
CA VAL A 465 16.01 -19.14 -8.28
C VAL A 465 16.74 -18.72 -7.00
N THR A 466 16.05 -17.96 -6.17
CA THR A 466 16.46 -17.65 -4.80
C THR A 466 15.42 -18.23 -3.88
N SER A 467 15.78 -19.24 -3.10
CA SER A 467 14.86 -19.91 -2.17
C SER A 467 15.48 -19.99 -0.77
N PRO A 468 14.66 -19.99 0.27
CA PRO A 468 15.16 -20.17 1.63
C PRO A 468 15.62 -21.61 1.89
N ALA A 469 16.29 -21.82 3.02
CA ALA A 469 16.75 -23.15 3.43
C ALA A 469 15.58 -24.14 3.62
N SER A 470 14.40 -23.63 4.00
CA SER A 470 13.18 -24.39 4.33
C SER A 470 12.52 -25.08 3.13
N VAL A 471 12.81 -24.66 1.88
CA VAL A 471 12.12 -25.13 0.67
C VAL A 471 13.11 -25.42 -0.46
N SER A 472 12.93 -26.54 -1.16
CA SER A 472 13.58 -26.84 -2.43
C SER A 472 12.71 -26.38 -3.60
N VAL A 473 13.30 -25.73 -4.59
CA VAL A 473 12.58 -25.18 -5.75
C VAL A 473 13.23 -25.65 -7.03
N LYS A 474 12.45 -26.31 -7.90
CA LYS A 474 12.89 -26.79 -9.21
C LYS A 474 12.02 -26.21 -10.32
N VAL A 475 12.65 -25.59 -11.31
CA VAL A 475 11.99 -25.04 -12.50
C VAL A 475 12.35 -25.88 -13.73
N THR A 476 11.35 -26.29 -14.51
CA THR A 476 11.52 -27.08 -15.73
C THR A 476 10.70 -26.52 -16.89
N PRO A 477 11.31 -26.23 -18.06
CA PRO A 477 12.76 -26.26 -18.32
C PRO A 477 13.50 -25.14 -17.57
N SER A 478 14.83 -25.23 -17.44
CA SER A 478 15.66 -24.15 -16.86
C SER A 478 16.02 -23.06 -17.87
N ARG A 479 15.76 -23.30 -19.15
CA ARG A 479 16.00 -22.40 -20.27
C ARG A 479 14.78 -22.41 -21.20
N ILE A 480 14.33 -21.23 -21.60
CA ILE A 480 13.25 -21.05 -22.57
C ILE A 480 13.73 -20.18 -23.73
N VAL A 481 13.28 -20.53 -24.94
CA VAL A 481 13.68 -19.87 -26.19
C VAL A 481 12.43 -19.40 -26.90
N PHE A 482 12.46 -18.15 -27.38
CA PHE A 482 11.41 -17.55 -28.18
C PHE A 482 11.99 -17.13 -29.52
N ASN A 483 11.46 -17.72 -30.59
CA ASN A 483 11.89 -17.44 -31.96
C ASN A 483 11.16 -16.23 -32.56
N ARG A 484 10.01 -15.84 -31.99
CA ARG A 484 9.20 -14.71 -32.46
C ARG A 484 8.53 -13.96 -31.31
N VAL A 485 8.16 -12.72 -31.57
CA VAL A 485 7.31 -11.91 -30.67
C VAL A 485 5.91 -12.55 -30.59
N GLY A 486 5.31 -12.51 -29.40
CA GLY A 486 4.01 -13.13 -29.11
C GLY A 486 4.06 -14.65 -28.93
N GLN A 487 5.22 -15.30 -29.09
CA GLN A 487 5.35 -16.71 -28.79
C GLN A 487 5.15 -16.97 -27.30
N LYS A 488 4.39 -18.01 -26.98
CA LYS A 488 4.11 -18.46 -25.62
C LYS A 488 4.97 -19.66 -25.27
N GLN A 489 5.52 -19.69 -24.07
CA GLN A 489 6.26 -20.84 -23.53
C GLN A 489 5.75 -21.20 -22.16
N ARG A 490 5.68 -22.50 -21.89
CA ARG A 490 5.22 -23.04 -20.61
C ARG A 490 6.40 -23.55 -19.80
N TYR A 491 6.31 -23.35 -18.49
CA TYR A 491 7.22 -23.96 -17.54
C TYR A 491 6.48 -24.42 -16.29
N TYR A 492 7.12 -25.32 -15.56
CA TYR A 492 6.62 -25.85 -14.31
C TYR A 492 7.56 -25.49 -13.19
N VAL A 493 7.00 -25.18 -12.03
CA VAL A 493 7.75 -24.97 -10.80
C VAL A 493 7.29 -26.00 -9.79
N THR A 494 8.22 -26.75 -9.22
CA THR A 494 7.99 -27.69 -8.13
C THR A 494 8.65 -27.16 -6.87
N PHE A 495 7.84 -26.93 -5.84
CA PHE A 495 8.25 -26.51 -4.51
C PHE A 495 8.14 -27.70 -3.58
N ALA A 496 9.21 -28.05 -2.87
CA ALA A 496 9.20 -29.12 -1.89
C ALA A 496 9.64 -28.58 -0.52
N ALA A 497 8.76 -28.61 0.48
CA ALA A 497 9.11 -28.29 1.85
C ALA A 497 10.11 -29.34 2.38
N LYS A 498 11.20 -28.90 2.98
CA LYS A 498 12.25 -29.77 3.53
C LYS A 498 12.08 -30.09 5.01
N VAL A 499 11.15 -29.41 5.68
CA VAL A 499 10.91 -29.54 7.12
C VAL A 499 9.68 -30.42 7.32
N ASP A 500 9.89 -31.57 7.95
CA ASP A 500 8.87 -32.40 8.56
C ASP A 500 8.78 -32.06 10.05
N ASP A 501 8.34 -30.85 10.44
CA ASP A 501 8.04 -30.67 11.87
C ASP A 501 7.07 -29.53 12.28
N THR A 502 6.36 -29.92 13.33
CA THR A 502 5.19 -29.49 14.10
C THR A 502 5.18 -28.09 14.75
N GLY A 503 5.77 -27.06 14.15
CA GLY A 503 5.78 -25.68 14.71
C GLY A 503 5.02 -24.63 13.91
N SER A 504 4.70 -23.48 14.53
CA SER A 504 4.19 -22.28 13.82
C SER A 504 5.26 -21.69 12.90
N VAL A 505 5.43 -22.29 11.72
CA VAL A 505 6.44 -21.85 10.75
C VAL A 505 6.06 -20.45 10.27
N LYS A 506 6.92 -19.47 10.59
CA LYS A 506 6.80 -18.11 10.06
C LYS A 506 6.84 -18.17 8.53
N PRO A 507 6.14 -17.27 7.82
CA PRO A 507 6.25 -17.19 6.38
C PRO A 507 7.69 -16.99 5.94
N ASP A 508 8.05 -17.60 4.82
CA ASP A 508 9.36 -17.49 4.21
C ASP A 508 9.22 -17.01 2.76
N PHE A 509 10.29 -16.51 2.15
CA PHE A 509 10.20 -15.81 0.87
C PHE A 509 11.35 -16.11 -0.08
N GLY A 510 11.07 -16.00 -1.37
CA GLY A 510 12.04 -16.23 -2.43
C GLY A 510 11.65 -15.56 -3.74
N TRP A 511 12.41 -15.88 -4.78
CA TRP A 511 12.30 -15.27 -6.10
C TRP A 511 12.56 -16.29 -7.20
N ILE A 512 11.81 -16.18 -8.30
CA ILE A 512 12.09 -16.86 -9.56
C ILE A 512 12.27 -15.78 -10.62
N SER A 513 13.43 -15.75 -11.27
CA SER A 513 13.74 -14.74 -12.29
C SER A 513 14.11 -15.41 -13.61
N TRP A 514 13.51 -14.96 -14.70
CA TRP A 514 13.96 -15.27 -16.06
C TRP A 514 14.91 -14.16 -16.52
N LEU A 515 16.14 -14.54 -16.85
CA LEU A 515 17.23 -13.63 -17.20
C LEU A 515 17.59 -13.78 -18.68
N SER A 516 17.55 -12.67 -19.41
CA SER A 516 18.19 -12.52 -20.72
C SER A 516 19.35 -11.52 -20.61
N ASN A 517 19.98 -11.18 -21.73
CA ASN A 517 21.01 -10.12 -21.76
C ASN A 517 20.43 -8.72 -21.48
N GLU A 518 19.13 -8.52 -21.72
CA GLU A 518 18.46 -7.22 -21.65
C GLU A 518 17.41 -7.14 -20.54
N HIS A 519 16.82 -8.27 -20.15
CA HIS A 519 15.62 -8.31 -19.30
C HIS A 519 15.80 -9.21 -18.08
N VAL A 520 15.22 -8.76 -16.98
CA VAL A 520 15.04 -9.54 -15.74
C VAL A 520 13.56 -9.58 -15.43
N VAL A 521 12.93 -10.75 -15.60
CA VAL A 521 11.50 -10.96 -15.34
C VAL A 521 11.37 -11.71 -14.02
N ARG A 522 11.07 -10.99 -12.94
CA ARG A 522 11.14 -11.52 -11.58
C ARG A 522 9.76 -11.71 -10.95
N SER A 523 9.52 -12.88 -10.38
CA SER A 523 8.31 -13.21 -9.61
C SER A 523 8.65 -13.48 -8.15
N PRO A 524 7.98 -12.81 -7.18
CA PRO A 524 8.10 -13.15 -5.77
C PRO A 524 7.45 -14.50 -5.48
N VAL A 525 8.00 -15.20 -4.50
CA VAL A 525 7.44 -16.42 -3.92
C VAL A 525 7.26 -16.23 -2.42
N ALA A 526 6.06 -16.51 -1.91
CA ALA A 526 5.80 -16.65 -0.49
C ALA A 526 5.54 -18.12 -0.14
N TYR A 527 6.11 -18.59 0.97
CA TYR A 527 5.92 -19.92 1.51
C TYR A 527 5.20 -19.82 2.85
N THR A 528 4.10 -20.56 2.99
CA THR A 528 3.32 -20.61 4.22
C THR A 528 2.97 -22.06 4.55
N TRP A 529 2.85 -22.34 5.84
CA TRP A 529 2.49 -23.67 6.35
C TRP A 529 1.18 -23.54 7.11
N LYS A 530 0.13 -24.14 6.57
CA LYS A 530 -1.20 -24.15 7.19
C LYS A 530 -1.27 -25.37 8.12
N MET A 531 -1.40 -25.11 9.42
CA MET A 531 -1.61 -26.13 10.46
C MET A 531 -2.91 -26.91 10.23
#